data_AF-A0A6A3QBZ3-F1
#
_entry.id   AF-A0A6A3QBZ3-F1
#
_cell.length_a   1.000
_cell.length_b   1.000
_cell.length_c   1.000
_cell.angle_alpha   90.00
_cell.angle_beta   90.00
_cell.angle_gamma   90.00
#
_symmetry.space_group_name_H-M   'P 1'
#
loop_
_entity.id
_entity.type
_entity.pdbx_description
1 polymer ?
#
loop_
_entity_poly.entity_id
_entity_poly.type
_entity_poly.pdbx_seq_one_letter_code
_entity_poly.pdbx_strand_id
1 'polypeptide(L)'
;MSSTTISESEIGVLDGVTAGTATASKAVVLDANKDIATIRNLTSTNLTGTLQTSAQGNITSVGTLTSLTLSGAISGATTIGASGMVTLTNNTSSSSTSTGALVVTGGVGVGGTVTATNLAGTLTTAAQGNITSVGTLTSLTLSGGISGATSIGASGLVTFTNTTLSTSASTGGLVLSGGMGIAKNITVGGTAISSASWLVSGIQYRSLATTYTNNSTSSSGTAVSAVINSFAQATIAASNTSVTTSRAATVYIDNAPVAGTNMTLTNTHALWVENGSVYIDSAISSTSISTGSLICMEYYDSRWY
;
A
#
# COMPACT_ATOMS: atom_id res chain seq x y z
N MET A 1 -95.99 6.62 42.18
CA MET A 1 -94.58 6.20 42.07
C MET A 1 -94.46 5.35 40.83
N SER A 2 -93.61 5.71 39.87
CA SER A 2 -93.33 4.79 38.77
C SER A 2 -92.52 3.63 39.35
N SER A 3 -93.10 2.43 39.41
CA SER A 3 -92.36 1.24 39.82
C SER A 3 -91.64 0.67 38.60
N THR A 4 -90.31 0.61 38.64
CA THR A 4 -89.55 -0.22 37.72
C THR A 4 -89.84 -1.68 38.09
N THR A 5 -90.51 -2.42 37.21
CA THR A 5 -90.72 -3.86 37.40
C THR A 5 -89.48 -4.55 36.86
N ILE A 6 -88.70 -5.20 37.73
CA ILE A 6 -87.57 -6.07 37.36
C ILE A 6 -88.07 -7.51 37.49
N SER A 7 -88.01 -8.28 36.42
CA SER A 7 -88.37 -9.69 36.39
C SER A 7 -87.35 -10.57 37.11
N GLU A 8 -87.78 -11.76 37.53
CA GLU A 8 -86.88 -12.78 38.09
C GLU A 8 -85.76 -13.15 37.09
N SER A 9 -86.05 -13.09 35.78
CA SER A 9 -85.05 -13.31 34.74
C SER A 9 -84.00 -12.19 34.68
N GLU A 10 -84.38 -10.93 34.92
CA GLU A 10 -83.45 -9.79 34.93
C GLU A 10 -82.58 -9.77 36.18
N ILE A 11 -83.13 -10.09 37.35
CA ILE A 11 -82.31 -10.20 38.58
C ILE A 11 -81.45 -11.48 38.59
N GLY A 12 -81.92 -12.54 37.93
CA GLY A 12 -81.19 -13.80 37.76
C GLY A 12 -79.86 -13.64 37.03
N VAL A 13 -79.64 -12.57 36.26
CA VAL A 13 -78.32 -12.27 35.65
C VAL A 13 -77.31 -11.68 36.64
N LEU A 14 -77.71 -11.34 37.87
CA LEU A 14 -76.79 -10.91 38.94
C LEU A 14 -76.58 -12.01 39.99
N ASP A 15 -77.52 -12.96 40.10
CA ASP A 15 -77.43 -14.04 41.07
C ASP A 15 -76.19 -14.93 40.82
N GLY A 16 -75.48 -15.24 41.91
CA GLY A 16 -74.24 -16.04 41.92
C GLY A 16 -72.95 -15.33 41.47
N VAL A 17 -72.97 -14.04 41.13
CA VAL A 17 -71.76 -13.32 40.72
C VAL A 17 -70.94 -12.86 41.94
N THR A 18 -69.64 -13.14 41.97
CA THR A 18 -68.73 -12.59 42.99
C THR A 18 -68.28 -11.18 42.59
N ALA A 19 -68.29 -10.24 43.54
CA ALA A 19 -67.84 -8.87 43.30
C ALA A 19 -66.45 -8.83 42.66
N GLY A 20 -66.31 -8.09 41.55
CA GLY A 20 -65.05 -7.99 40.79
C GLY A 20 -64.80 -9.11 39.78
N THR A 21 -65.72 -10.06 39.62
CA THR A 21 -65.64 -11.13 38.58
C THR A 21 -66.79 -11.01 37.58
N ALA A 22 -66.54 -11.44 36.33
CA ALA A 22 -67.59 -11.60 35.32
C ALA A 22 -67.94 -13.10 35.20
N THR A 23 -69.23 -13.43 35.15
CA THR A 23 -69.72 -14.79 34.87
C THR A 23 -70.31 -14.84 33.46
N ALA A 24 -70.22 -15.98 32.78
CA ALA A 24 -70.80 -16.16 31.45
C ALA A 24 -72.30 -15.83 31.43
N SER A 25 -72.77 -15.25 30.33
CA SER A 25 -74.19 -14.91 30.10
C SER A 25 -74.80 -13.90 31.08
N LYS A 26 -73.97 -13.08 31.77
CA LYS A 26 -74.42 -11.92 32.56
C LYS A 26 -74.20 -10.62 31.77
N ALA A 27 -75.02 -9.60 32.03
CA ALA A 27 -74.97 -8.33 31.30
C ALA A 27 -73.90 -7.37 31.84
N VAL A 28 -73.22 -6.66 30.95
CA VAL A 28 -72.59 -5.36 31.26
C VAL A 28 -73.62 -4.30 30.88
N VAL A 29 -73.98 -3.41 31.81
CA VAL A 29 -74.93 -2.32 31.55
C VAL A 29 -74.14 -1.09 31.12
N LEU A 30 -74.47 -0.55 29.94
CA LEU A 30 -73.82 0.61 29.36
C LEU A 30 -74.74 1.83 29.46
N ASP A 31 -74.19 3.04 29.30
CA ASP A 31 -74.99 4.26 29.22
C ASP A 31 -75.66 4.44 27.84
N ALA A 32 -76.36 5.56 27.63
CA ALA A 32 -77.04 5.87 26.37
C ALA A 32 -76.08 5.98 25.16
N ASN A 33 -74.80 6.30 25.42
CA ASN A 33 -73.74 6.37 24.41
C ASN A 33 -73.03 5.03 24.21
N LYS A 34 -73.36 4.02 25.03
CA LYS A 34 -72.69 2.71 25.09
C LYS A 34 -71.25 2.81 25.59
N ASP A 35 -70.97 3.79 26.43
CA ASP A 35 -69.67 3.95 27.06
C ASP A 35 -69.56 3.06 28.31
N ILE A 36 -68.32 2.66 28.63
CA ILE A 36 -67.99 1.92 29.85
C ILE A 36 -66.85 2.68 30.54
N ALA A 37 -67.08 3.17 31.77
CA ALA A 37 -66.10 3.93 32.55
C ALA A 37 -65.84 3.29 33.92
N THR A 38 -64.75 3.69 34.58
CA THR A 38 -64.38 3.33 35.97
C THR A 38 -64.02 1.85 36.25
N ILE A 39 -63.89 1.00 35.22
CA ILE A 39 -63.32 -0.35 35.38
C ILE A 39 -61.86 -0.23 35.83
N ARG A 40 -61.56 -0.66 37.06
CA ARG A 40 -60.20 -0.63 37.62
C ARG A 40 -59.26 -1.64 36.96
N ASN A 41 -59.74 -2.86 36.75
CA ASN A 41 -58.99 -3.97 36.17
C ASN A 41 -59.87 -4.69 35.13
N LEU A 42 -59.37 -4.85 33.91
CA LEU A 42 -59.99 -5.65 32.86
C LEU A 42 -59.05 -6.82 32.52
N THR A 43 -59.52 -8.05 32.71
CA THR A 43 -58.82 -9.26 32.24
C THR A 43 -59.64 -9.87 31.11
N SER A 44 -59.09 -9.93 29.89
CA SER A 44 -59.77 -10.45 28.70
C SER A 44 -58.84 -11.34 27.89
N THR A 45 -59.32 -12.49 27.42
CA THR A 45 -58.57 -13.34 26.48
C THR A 45 -58.38 -12.65 25.12
N ASN A 46 -59.41 -11.95 24.65
CA ASN A 46 -59.38 -11.17 23.41
C ASN A 46 -59.98 -9.79 23.67
N LEU A 47 -59.28 -8.75 23.26
CA LEU A 47 -59.79 -7.38 23.14
C LEU A 47 -59.69 -6.98 21.67
N THR A 48 -60.83 -6.76 21.02
CA THR A 48 -60.91 -6.39 19.60
C THR A 48 -61.29 -4.93 19.45
N GLY A 49 -60.76 -4.24 18.44
CA GLY A 49 -61.04 -2.83 18.18
C GLY A 49 -59.77 -1.98 18.22
N THR A 50 -59.95 -0.67 18.36
CA THR A 50 -58.85 0.29 18.50
C THR A 50 -58.68 0.69 19.97
N LEU A 51 -57.42 0.79 20.42
CA LEU A 51 -57.11 1.36 21.72
C LEU A 51 -56.71 2.82 21.53
N GLN A 52 -57.61 3.75 21.84
CA GLN A 52 -57.37 5.18 21.71
C GLN A 52 -56.84 5.74 23.04
N THR A 53 -55.54 6.00 23.10
CA THR A 53 -54.87 6.63 24.26
C THR A 53 -53.77 7.54 23.75
N SER A 54 -53.52 8.70 24.38
CA SER A 54 -52.41 9.58 23.97
C SER A 54 -51.03 8.94 24.20
N ALA A 55 -50.84 8.31 25.36
CA ALA A 55 -49.62 7.61 25.74
C ALA A 55 -49.93 6.28 26.43
N GLN A 56 -49.16 5.24 26.10
CA GLN A 56 -49.30 3.88 26.64
C GLN A 56 -48.12 3.52 27.56
N GLY A 57 -47.79 4.40 28.53
CA GLY A 57 -46.55 4.30 29.32
C GLY A 57 -46.41 3.07 30.21
N ASN A 58 -47.48 2.30 30.43
CA ASN A 58 -47.50 1.14 31.32
C ASN A 58 -47.48 -0.21 30.58
N ILE A 59 -47.31 -0.25 29.25
CA ILE A 59 -47.15 -1.51 28.51
C ILE A 59 -45.73 -2.03 28.72
N THR A 60 -45.58 -3.14 29.43
CA THR A 60 -44.27 -3.77 29.71
C THR A 60 -43.98 -5.00 28.86
N SER A 61 -44.98 -5.54 28.17
CA SER A 61 -44.84 -6.64 27.23
C SER A 61 -45.98 -6.60 26.21
N VAL A 62 -45.66 -6.98 24.98
CA VAL A 62 -46.63 -7.25 23.91
C VAL A 62 -46.27 -8.61 23.31
N GLY A 63 -47.27 -9.28 22.72
CA GLY A 63 -47.02 -10.46 21.89
C GLY A 63 -46.42 -10.07 20.53
N THR A 64 -46.81 -10.80 19.48
CA THR A 64 -46.40 -10.49 18.10
C THR A 64 -47.24 -9.34 17.53
N LEU A 65 -46.58 -8.27 17.10
CA LEU A 65 -47.18 -7.25 16.22
C LEU A 65 -46.82 -7.56 14.77
N THR A 66 -47.82 -7.71 13.90
CA THR A 66 -47.61 -7.96 12.46
C THR A 66 -47.23 -6.69 11.69
N SER A 67 -47.59 -5.52 12.22
CA SER A 67 -47.24 -4.21 11.66
C SER A 67 -47.15 -3.19 12.79
N LEU A 68 -46.15 -2.32 12.72
CA LEU A 68 -45.96 -1.23 13.66
C LEU A 68 -45.36 -0.04 12.92
N THR A 69 -46.01 1.12 13.03
CA THR A 69 -45.48 2.39 12.53
C THR A 69 -45.16 3.27 13.73
N LEU A 70 -43.92 3.73 13.85
CA LEU A 70 -43.49 4.71 14.86
C LEU A 70 -43.24 6.06 14.21
N SER A 71 -43.68 7.15 14.86
CA SER A 71 -43.33 8.52 14.48
C SER A 71 -42.06 9.03 15.17
N GLY A 72 -41.53 8.29 16.15
CA GLY A 72 -40.36 8.65 16.95
C GLY A 72 -39.25 7.59 16.92
N ALA A 73 -38.24 7.78 17.77
CA ALA A 73 -37.12 6.85 17.89
C ALA A 73 -37.50 5.56 18.62
N ILE A 74 -36.77 4.48 18.31
CA ILE A 74 -36.78 3.25 19.09
C ILE A 74 -35.72 3.41 20.19
N SER A 75 -36.14 3.52 21.45
CA SER A 75 -35.23 3.67 22.60
C SER A 75 -35.25 2.41 23.48
N GLY A 76 -34.11 2.03 24.04
CA GLY A 76 -33.97 0.88 24.95
C GLY A 76 -33.97 -0.50 24.28
N ALA A 77 -34.11 -0.59 22.95
CA ALA A 77 -33.98 -1.84 22.22
C ALA A 77 -32.52 -2.32 22.22
N THR A 78 -32.28 -3.53 22.72
CA THR A 78 -30.95 -4.18 22.67
C THR A 78 -30.75 -4.97 21.37
N THR A 79 -31.81 -5.29 20.65
CA THR A 79 -31.76 -6.02 19.37
C THR A 79 -32.90 -5.56 18.47
N ILE A 80 -32.61 -5.32 17.20
CA ILE A 80 -33.59 -5.07 16.14
C ILE A 80 -33.40 -6.19 15.12
N GLY A 81 -34.28 -7.19 15.16
CA GLY A 81 -34.28 -8.29 14.18
C GLY A 81 -35.08 -7.92 12.94
N ALA A 82 -34.45 -7.93 11.77
CA ALA A 82 -35.12 -7.78 10.48
C ALA A 82 -34.73 -8.97 9.59
N SER A 83 -35.72 -9.74 9.14
CA SER A 83 -35.50 -10.82 8.15
C SER A 83 -35.39 -10.28 6.72
N GLY A 84 -35.85 -9.04 6.50
CA GLY A 84 -35.72 -8.31 5.23
C GLY A 84 -34.69 -7.19 5.30
N MET A 85 -34.80 -6.25 4.36
CA MET A 85 -33.94 -5.07 4.29
C MET A 85 -34.27 -4.06 5.39
N VAL A 86 -33.24 -3.48 6.01
CA VAL A 86 -33.35 -2.28 6.85
C VAL A 86 -32.90 -1.08 6.02
N THR A 87 -33.82 -0.15 5.74
CA THR A 87 -33.51 1.07 5.00
C THR A 87 -33.50 2.27 5.94
N LEU A 88 -32.39 2.98 6.00
CA LEU A 88 -32.28 4.26 6.70
C LEU A 88 -32.37 5.39 5.69
N THR A 89 -33.38 6.27 5.83
CA THR A 89 -33.66 7.35 4.88
C THR A 89 -33.05 8.70 5.27
N ASN A 90 -32.44 8.80 6.46
CA ASN A 90 -31.69 9.98 6.85
C ASN A 90 -30.53 10.19 5.86
N ASN A 91 -30.49 11.35 5.22
CA ASN A 91 -29.52 11.69 4.16
C ASN A 91 -28.33 12.52 4.68
N THR A 92 -28.16 12.62 5.99
CA THR A 92 -26.98 13.23 6.61
C THR A 92 -25.74 12.40 6.26
N SER A 93 -24.74 13.00 5.62
CA SER A 93 -23.45 12.33 5.33
C SER A 93 -22.73 11.94 6.62
N SER A 94 -22.10 10.76 6.60
CA SER A 94 -21.18 10.37 7.68
C SER A 94 -19.79 10.91 7.37
N SER A 95 -19.32 11.84 8.20
CA SER A 95 -17.98 12.44 8.12
C SER A 95 -17.15 12.19 9.38
N SER A 96 -17.75 11.58 10.41
CA SER A 96 -17.12 11.16 11.65
C SER A 96 -17.89 9.97 12.24
N THR A 97 -17.39 9.40 13.34
CA THR A 97 -18.07 8.34 14.11
C THR A 97 -19.30 8.82 14.89
N SER A 98 -19.71 10.08 14.78
CA SER A 98 -20.87 10.66 15.47
C SER A 98 -21.90 11.28 14.53
N THR A 99 -21.70 11.19 13.21
CA THR A 99 -22.62 11.73 12.21
C THR A 99 -22.98 10.69 11.16
N GLY A 100 -24.14 10.86 10.54
CA GLY A 100 -24.63 10.00 9.46
C GLY A 100 -26.02 9.43 9.72
N ALA A 101 -26.53 8.69 8.74
CA ALA A 101 -27.79 7.94 8.86
C ALA A 101 -27.69 6.81 9.91
N LEU A 102 -26.52 6.15 9.95
CA LEU A 102 -26.19 5.06 10.86
C LEU A 102 -24.92 5.44 11.61
N VAL A 103 -24.96 5.37 12.94
CA VAL A 103 -23.82 5.64 13.82
C VAL A 103 -23.56 4.40 14.67
N VAL A 104 -22.34 3.87 14.63
CA VAL A 104 -21.97 2.64 15.33
C VAL A 104 -20.66 2.84 16.09
N THR A 105 -20.71 2.73 17.42
CA THR A 105 -19.54 2.96 18.30
C THR A 105 -18.76 1.69 18.62
N GLY A 106 -19.41 0.52 18.60
CA GLY A 106 -18.81 -0.79 18.94
C GLY A 106 -18.22 -1.59 17.78
N GLY A 107 -18.27 -1.06 16.55
CA GLY A 107 -17.90 -1.75 15.31
C GLY A 107 -19.07 -2.44 14.60
N VAL A 108 -18.87 -2.80 13.33
CA VAL A 108 -19.88 -3.45 12.48
C VAL A 108 -19.35 -4.82 12.05
N GLY A 109 -20.07 -5.88 12.38
CA GLY A 109 -19.80 -7.22 11.84
C GLY A 109 -20.52 -7.39 10.50
N VAL A 110 -19.78 -7.66 9.43
CA VAL A 110 -20.32 -7.92 8.10
C VAL A 110 -19.82 -9.27 7.61
N GLY A 111 -20.70 -10.26 7.52
CA GLY A 111 -20.35 -11.61 7.02
C GLY A 111 -20.23 -11.69 5.49
N GLY A 112 -20.63 -10.63 4.78
CA GLY A 112 -20.53 -10.49 3.33
C GLY A 112 -19.68 -9.29 2.91
N THR A 113 -19.97 -8.72 1.75
CA THR A 113 -19.25 -7.56 1.19
C THR A 113 -19.84 -6.24 1.66
N VAL A 114 -18.97 -5.25 1.91
CA VAL A 114 -19.36 -3.84 2.05
C VAL A 114 -19.20 -3.15 0.70
N THR A 115 -20.31 -2.71 0.10
CA THR A 115 -20.30 -1.89 -1.13
C THR A 115 -20.51 -0.43 -0.76
N ALA A 116 -19.54 0.42 -1.06
CA ALA A 116 -19.61 1.85 -0.83
C ALA A 116 -18.95 2.63 -1.97
N THR A 117 -19.52 3.76 -2.35
CA THR A 117 -18.87 4.71 -3.30
C THR A 117 -17.61 5.31 -2.68
N ASN A 118 -17.66 5.60 -1.38
CA ASN A 118 -16.54 6.14 -0.61
C ASN A 118 -16.46 5.40 0.72
N LEU A 119 -15.26 4.90 1.03
CA LEU A 119 -14.92 4.38 2.35
C LEU A 119 -13.82 5.26 2.94
N ALA A 120 -14.11 5.92 4.07
CA ALA A 120 -13.17 6.76 4.77
C ALA A 120 -12.67 6.06 6.05
N GLY A 121 -11.46 6.39 6.48
CA GLY A 121 -10.85 5.83 7.68
C GLY A 121 -9.63 4.95 7.38
N THR A 122 -9.26 4.12 8.35
CA THR A 122 -8.13 3.19 8.25
C THR A 122 -8.67 1.77 8.06
N LEU A 123 -8.11 1.03 7.10
CA LEU A 123 -8.37 -0.40 6.96
C LEU A 123 -7.31 -1.19 7.73
N THR A 124 -7.68 -1.74 8.88
CA THR A 124 -6.80 -2.53 9.75
C THR A 124 -6.99 -4.03 9.50
N THR A 125 -6.15 -4.60 8.64
CA THR A 125 -6.14 -6.05 8.37
C THR A 125 -4.72 -6.57 8.43
N ALA A 126 -4.48 -7.74 9.02
CA ALA A 126 -3.13 -8.33 9.07
C ALA A 126 -2.53 -8.59 7.67
N ALA A 127 -3.38 -8.91 6.69
CA ALA A 127 -3.00 -9.09 5.29
C ALA A 127 -4.12 -8.62 4.35
N GLN A 128 -3.73 -8.01 3.23
CA GLN A 128 -4.64 -7.52 2.17
C GLN A 128 -4.44 -8.30 0.87
N GLY A 129 -4.49 -9.64 0.92
CA GLY A 129 -4.09 -10.51 -0.19
C GLY A 129 -4.92 -10.42 -1.47
N ASN A 130 -6.11 -9.80 -1.42
CA ASN A 130 -7.04 -9.72 -2.54
C ASN A 130 -7.12 -8.32 -3.19
N ILE A 131 -6.21 -7.39 -2.87
CA ILE A 131 -6.14 -6.11 -3.57
C ILE A 131 -5.58 -6.35 -4.99
N THR A 132 -6.42 -6.17 -6.01
CA THR A 132 -6.04 -6.31 -7.42
C THR A 132 -5.85 -4.96 -8.13
N SER A 133 -6.32 -3.85 -7.55
CA SER A 133 -6.09 -2.48 -8.02
C SER A 133 -6.36 -1.48 -6.90
N VAL A 134 -5.57 -0.41 -6.84
CA VAL A 134 -5.68 0.68 -5.84
C VAL A 134 -5.87 2.07 -6.46
N GLY A 135 -5.92 2.16 -7.80
CA GLY A 135 -5.90 3.45 -8.50
C GLY A 135 -4.60 4.23 -8.24
N THR A 136 -4.72 5.51 -7.89
CA THR A 136 -3.58 6.41 -7.61
C THR A 136 -3.41 6.59 -6.10
N LEU A 137 -2.22 6.25 -5.59
CA LEU A 137 -1.79 6.63 -4.23
C LEU A 137 -0.92 7.88 -4.30
N THR A 138 -1.26 8.91 -3.51
CA THR A 138 -0.45 10.13 -3.39
C THR A 138 0.76 9.93 -2.49
N SER A 139 0.66 9.03 -1.51
CA SER A 139 1.76 8.59 -0.68
C SER A 139 1.59 7.12 -0.33
N LEU A 140 2.71 6.41 -0.22
CA LEU A 140 2.74 5.01 0.14
C LEU A 140 4.03 4.74 0.92
N THR A 141 3.90 4.22 2.14
CA THR A 141 5.02 3.75 2.95
C THR A 141 4.92 2.24 3.06
N LEU A 142 5.98 1.51 2.68
CA LEU A 142 6.10 0.06 2.86
C LEU A 142 7.14 -0.23 3.93
N SER A 143 6.85 -1.15 4.84
CA SER A 143 7.83 -1.72 5.77
C SER A 143 8.65 -2.86 5.17
N GLY A 144 8.18 -3.45 4.06
CA GLY A 144 8.82 -4.54 3.34
C GLY A 144 9.28 -4.16 1.93
N GLY A 145 9.73 -5.16 1.17
CA GLY A 145 10.13 -4.99 -0.23
C GLY A 145 8.96 -4.95 -1.21
N ILE A 146 9.24 -4.49 -2.43
CA ILE A 146 8.31 -4.54 -3.56
C ILE A 146 8.62 -5.82 -4.36
N SER A 147 7.66 -6.73 -4.47
CA SER A 147 7.78 -7.97 -5.24
C SER A 147 6.77 -8.02 -6.37
N GLY A 148 7.14 -8.58 -7.52
CA GLY A 148 6.26 -8.72 -8.69
C GLY A 148 6.04 -7.45 -9.51
N ALA A 149 6.61 -6.31 -9.12
CA ALA A 149 6.59 -5.10 -9.93
C ALA A 149 7.41 -5.30 -11.21
N THR A 150 6.80 -5.05 -12.36
CA THR A 150 7.48 -5.10 -13.67
C THR A 150 8.13 -3.77 -14.04
N SER A 151 7.71 -2.67 -13.42
CA SER A 151 8.30 -1.35 -13.57
C SER A 151 8.14 -0.52 -12.29
N ILE A 152 9.11 0.38 -12.07
CA ILE A 152 9.07 1.39 -11.00
C ILE A 152 9.36 2.73 -11.67
N GLY A 153 8.33 3.56 -11.82
CA GLY A 153 8.46 4.91 -12.36
C GLY A 153 8.55 5.93 -11.23
N ALA A 154 9.66 6.67 -11.16
CA ALA A 154 9.83 7.78 -10.24
C ALA A 154 10.22 9.04 -11.03
N SER A 155 9.42 10.11 -10.91
CA SER A 155 9.76 11.43 -11.45
C SER A 155 10.79 12.17 -10.60
N GLY A 156 10.92 11.78 -9.33
CA GLY A 156 11.90 12.30 -8.38
C GLY A 156 13.10 11.38 -8.18
N LEU A 157 13.83 11.62 -7.09
CA LEU A 157 15.00 10.84 -6.69
C LEU A 157 14.58 9.45 -6.17
N VAL A 158 15.29 8.42 -6.63
CA VAL A 158 15.26 7.08 -6.03
C VAL A 158 16.56 6.87 -5.24
N THR A 159 16.45 6.63 -3.94
CA THR A 159 17.60 6.42 -3.05
C THR A 159 17.61 4.98 -2.54
N PHE A 160 18.74 4.29 -2.73
CA PHE A 160 19.01 2.99 -2.13
C PHE A 160 19.94 3.19 -0.92
N THR A 161 19.51 2.75 0.27
CA THR A 161 20.24 2.97 1.54
C THR A 161 21.07 1.77 1.99
N ASN A 162 20.96 0.63 1.31
CA ASN A 162 21.73 -0.57 1.64
C ASN A 162 23.22 -0.33 1.32
N THR A 163 24.06 -0.42 2.35
CA THR A 163 25.51 -0.13 2.30
C THR A 163 26.37 -1.37 1.99
N THR A 164 25.75 -2.52 1.69
CA THR A 164 26.48 -3.76 1.40
C THR A 164 27.33 -3.60 0.14
N LEU A 165 28.63 -3.85 0.25
CA LEU A 165 29.55 -3.86 -0.89
C LEU A 165 29.20 -5.01 -1.86
N SER A 166 29.20 -4.74 -3.17
CA SER A 166 28.97 -5.76 -4.18
C SER A 166 30.23 -6.62 -4.38
N THR A 167 30.19 -7.88 -3.91
CA THR A 167 31.26 -8.86 -4.08
C THR A 167 31.03 -9.79 -5.27
N SER A 168 29.77 -9.98 -5.70
CA SER A 168 29.31 -10.75 -6.86
C SER A 168 28.10 -10.07 -7.53
N ALA A 169 27.65 -10.60 -8.68
CA ALA A 169 26.45 -10.14 -9.40
C ALA A 169 25.12 -10.33 -8.63
N SER A 170 25.14 -10.96 -7.46
CA SER A 170 23.96 -11.20 -6.61
C SER A 170 23.95 -10.41 -5.29
N THR A 171 24.96 -9.56 -5.08
CA THR A 171 25.17 -8.83 -3.83
C THR A 171 25.31 -7.33 -4.08
N GLY A 172 24.88 -6.50 -3.14
CA GLY A 172 25.03 -5.04 -3.21
C GLY A 172 23.73 -4.31 -2.85
N GLY A 173 23.79 -2.98 -2.81
CA GLY A 173 22.60 -2.15 -2.58
C GLY A 173 21.67 -2.00 -3.78
N LEU A 174 22.20 -2.18 -5.00
CA LEU A 174 21.46 -2.27 -6.26
C LEU A 174 22.00 -3.46 -7.05
N VAL A 175 21.13 -4.40 -7.42
CA VAL A 175 21.48 -5.59 -8.22
C VAL A 175 20.59 -5.61 -9.46
N LEU A 176 21.22 -5.78 -10.62
CA LEU A 176 20.57 -5.83 -11.93
C LEU A 176 21.07 -7.07 -12.67
N SER A 177 20.17 -8.00 -13.00
CA SER A 177 20.51 -9.18 -13.83
C SER A 177 20.60 -8.84 -15.31
N GLY A 178 20.02 -7.70 -15.72
CA GLY A 178 20.11 -7.14 -17.06
C GLY A 178 21.04 -5.93 -17.12
N GLY A 179 21.03 -5.23 -18.26
CA GLY A 179 21.79 -3.99 -18.43
C GLY A 179 21.18 -2.80 -17.69
N MET A 180 21.98 -1.77 -17.48
CA MET A 180 21.56 -0.46 -16.98
C MET A 180 21.68 0.58 -18.09
N GLY A 181 20.56 1.15 -18.53
CA GLY A 181 20.55 2.25 -19.50
C GLY A 181 20.70 3.60 -18.80
N ILE A 182 21.71 4.38 -19.18
CA ILE A 182 21.98 5.71 -18.63
C ILE A 182 22.16 6.69 -19.80
N ALA A 183 21.29 7.70 -19.90
CA ALA A 183 21.36 8.71 -20.96
C ALA A 183 22.30 9.88 -20.64
N LYS A 184 22.63 10.06 -19.36
CA LYS A 184 23.50 11.13 -18.86
C LYS A 184 24.72 10.52 -18.16
N ASN A 185 25.18 11.12 -17.07
CA ASN A 185 26.34 10.66 -16.33
C ASN A 185 25.97 9.58 -15.29
N ILE A 186 26.97 8.77 -14.97
CA ILE A 186 27.04 8.02 -13.72
C ILE A 186 28.07 8.75 -12.85
N THR A 187 27.69 9.13 -11.64
CA THR A 187 28.62 9.67 -10.64
C THR A 187 28.90 8.59 -9.61
N VAL A 188 30.17 8.22 -9.45
CA VAL A 188 30.62 7.20 -8.50
C VAL A 188 31.71 7.83 -7.63
N GLY A 189 31.59 7.73 -6.31
CA GLY A 189 32.48 8.44 -5.36
C GLY A 189 31.73 9.43 -4.47
N GLY A 190 32.47 10.22 -3.69
CA GLY A 190 31.91 11.20 -2.76
C GLY A 190 32.75 11.35 -1.49
N THR A 191 32.08 11.40 -0.33
CA THR A 191 32.72 11.31 1.00
C THR A 191 33.66 10.09 1.10
N ALA A 192 34.54 10.08 2.11
CA ALA A 192 35.54 9.01 2.28
C ALA A 192 34.91 7.60 2.19
N ILE A 193 35.32 6.83 1.20
CA ILE A 193 34.92 5.42 1.01
C ILE A 193 35.94 4.55 1.74
N SER A 194 35.46 3.66 2.61
CA SER A 194 36.30 2.69 3.32
C SER A 194 35.83 1.27 3.01
N SER A 195 36.79 0.37 2.82
CA SER A 195 36.59 -1.07 2.61
C SER A 195 37.58 -1.82 3.50
N ALA A 196 37.20 -3.02 3.94
CA ALA A 196 38.06 -3.88 4.77
C ALA A 196 39.24 -4.50 3.98
N SER A 197 39.19 -4.53 2.65
CA SER A 197 40.27 -5.05 1.80
C SER A 197 40.35 -4.34 0.45
N TRP A 198 41.57 -4.04 0.00
CA TRP A 198 41.93 -3.14 -1.11
C TRP A 198 42.85 -3.82 -2.13
N LEU A 199 42.85 -5.16 -2.19
CA LEU A 199 43.64 -5.95 -3.15
C LEU A 199 43.27 -5.57 -4.61
N VAL A 200 43.62 -6.40 -5.58
CA VAL A 200 43.25 -6.20 -7.00
C VAL A 200 41.72 -6.18 -7.28
N SER A 201 40.89 -6.31 -6.24
CA SER A 201 39.45 -6.04 -6.31
C SER A 201 39.20 -4.53 -6.26
N GLY A 202 38.92 -3.91 -7.41
CA GLY A 202 38.54 -2.50 -7.49
C GLY A 202 37.40 -2.14 -6.53
N ILE A 203 37.54 -1.02 -5.81
CA ILE A 203 36.61 -0.60 -4.75
C ILE A 203 35.42 0.18 -5.30
N GLN A 204 35.65 1.05 -6.30
CA GLN A 204 34.59 1.87 -6.89
C GLN A 204 34.04 1.27 -8.17
N TYR A 205 34.92 0.80 -9.06
CA TYR A 205 34.55 0.15 -10.30
C TYR A 205 35.29 -1.17 -10.42
N ARG A 206 34.57 -2.25 -10.72
CA ARG A 206 35.12 -3.59 -10.83
C ARG A 206 34.32 -4.40 -11.83
N SER A 207 35.03 -5.11 -12.71
CA SER A 207 34.46 -6.22 -13.47
C SER A 207 34.92 -7.54 -12.85
N LEU A 208 34.07 -8.56 -12.89
CA LEU A 208 34.39 -9.88 -12.35
C LEU A 208 34.99 -10.77 -13.44
N ALA A 209 35.84 -11.71 -13.03
CA ALA A 209 36.26 -12.80 -13.91
C ALA A 209 35.02 -13.54 -14.42
N THR A 210 34.78 -13.46 -15.73
CA THR A 210 33.58 -13.98 -16.37
C THR A 210 33.97 -14.73 -17.62
N THR A 211 33.45 -15.95 -17.78
CA THR A 211 33.60 -16.73 -19.02
C THR A 211 32.58 -16.23 -20.04
N TYR A 212 33.06 -15.55 -21.08
CA TYR A 212 32.22 -15.16 -22.23
C TYR A 212 32.29 -16.27 -23.28
N THR A 213 31.17 -16.95 -23.50
CA THR A 213 31.09 -18.05 -24.49
C THR A 213 30.62 -17.50 -25.83
N ASN A 214 31.41 -17.72 -26.88
CA ASN A 214 31.02 -17.39 -28.24
C ASN A 214 30.23 -18.56 -28.86
N ASN A 215 28.90 -18.45 -28.84
CA ASN A 215 27.99 -19.44 -29.44
C ASN A 215 27.66 -19.14 -30.92
N SER A 216 28.11 -17.99 -31.44
CA SER A 216 27.71 -17.50 -32.76
C SER A 216 28.70 -17.86 -33.86
N THR A 217 29.98 -18.02 -33.53
CA THR A 217 30.98 -18.50 -34.50
C THR A 217 30.81 -20.01 -34.69
N SER A 218 30.58 -20.41 -35.95
CA SER A 218 30.43 -21.80 -36.34
C SER A 218 31.65 -22.66 -35.96
N SER A 219 31.46 -23.97 -35.88
CA SER A 219 32.56 -24.93 -35.70
C SER A 219 33.65 -24.71 -36.75
N SER A 220 34.91 -24.69 -36.32
CA SER A 220 36.09 -24.36 -37.15
C SER A 220 36.09 -22.96 -37.79
N GLY A 221 35.15 -22.08 -37.39
CA GLY A 221 35.15 -20.68 -37.78
C GLY A 221 36.13 -19.85 -36.94
N THR A 222 36.67 -18.78 -37.53
CA THR A 222 37.46 -17.77 -36.82
C THR A 222 36.60 -16.52 -36.58
N ALA A 223 36.48 -16.09 -35.33
CA ALA A 223 35.84 -14.82 -35.01
C ALA A 223 36.76 -13.66 -35.41
N VAL A 224 36.20 -12.64 -36.09
CA VAL A 224 36.98 -11.47 -36.54
C VAL A 224 37.52 -10.66 -35.35
N SER A 225 36.75 -10.55 -34.27
CA SER A 225 37.15 -9.87 -33.04
C SER A 225 36.30 -10.30 -31.84
N ALA A 226 36.79 -10.03 -30.64
CA ALA A 226 36.04 -10.12 -29.40
C ALA A 226 36.44 -8.96 -28.49
N VAL A 227 35.52 -8.02 -28.26
CA VAL A 227 35.75 -6.86 -27.38
C VAL A 227 34.89 -7.02 -26.13
N ILE A 228 35.52 -7.11 -24.96
CA ILE A 228 34.81 -7.35 -23.69
C ILE A 228 34.31 -6.04 -23.08
N ASN A 229 35.18 -5.02 -23.04
CA ASN A 229 34.83 -3.67 -22.62
C ASN A 229 35.18 -2.72 -23.76
N SER A 230 34.24 -1.86 -24.16
CA SER A 230 34.42 -0.94 -25.28
C SER A 230 33.97 0.46 -24.91
N PHE A 231 34.75 1.46 -25.33
CA PHE A 231 34.34 2.86 -25.31
C PHE A 231 34.25 3.33 -26.76
N ALA A 232 33.03 3.57 -27.25
CA ALA A 232 32.81 4.00 -28.63
C ALA A 232 33.32 5.45 -28.85
N GLN A 233 33.58 5.80 -30.11
CA GLN A 233 33.94 7.16 -30.47
C GLN A 233 32.79 8.12 -30.15
N ALA A 234 33.06 9.15 -29.35
CA ALA A 234 32.09 10.20 -29.07
C ALA A 234 32.19 11.32 -30.10
N THR A 235 31.04 11.82 -30.55
CA THR A 235 30.96 13.02 -31.39
C THR A 235 30.73 14.24 -30.51
N ILE A 236 31.67 15.18 -30.50
CA ILE A 236 31.50 16.50 -29.88
C ILE A 236 31.09 17.46 -30.99
N ALA A 237 29.89 18.03 -30.89
CA ALA A 237 29.36 19.01 -31.83
C ALA A 237 28.97 20.30 -31.09
N ALA A 238 29.08 21.44 -31.79
CA ALA A 238 28.61 22.72 -31.30
C ALA A 238 27.54 23.28 -32.24
N SER A 239 26.51 23.92 -31.69
CA SER A 239 25.46 24.59 -32.49
C SER A 239 25.96 25.89 -33.11
N ASN A 240 26.96 26.52 -32.50
CA ASN A 240 27.58 27.74 -32.99
C ASN A 240 28.72 27.41 -33.95
N THR A 241 28.94 28.29 -34.93
CA THR A 241 30.11 28.22 -35.81
C THR A 241 31.37 28.62 -35.04
N SER A 242 32.53 28.10 -35.48
CA SER A 242 33.86 28.43 -34.96
C SER A 242 34.12 28.13 -33.47
N VAL A 243 33.45 27.13 -32.90
CA VAL A 243 33.76 26.65 -31.54
C VAL A 243 34.99 25.73 -31.59
N THR A 244 35.98 26.02 -30.74
CA THR A 244 37.19 25.19 -30.57
C THR A 244 37.18 24.52 -29.21
N THR A 245 37.39 23.21 -29.17
CA THR A 245 37.58 22.44 -27.93
C THR A 245 39.05 22.02 -27.83
N SER A 246 39.81 22.67 -26.94
CA SER A 246 41.28 22.49 -26.86
C SER A 246 41.72 21.15 -26.25
N ARG A 247 40.85 20.47 -25.49
CA ARG A 247 41.11 19.15 -24.89
C ARG A 247 39.83 18.32 -24.95
N ALA A 248 39.91 17.14 -25.54
CA ALA A 248 38.83 16.15 -25.57
C ALA A 248 39.45 14.76 -25.39
N ALA A 249 38.75 13.88 -24.67
CA ALA A 249 39.18 12.51 -24.46
C ALA A 249 37.95 11.60 -24.35
N THR A 250 38.04 10.39 -24.91
CA THR A 250 37.05 9.34 -24.64
C THR A 250 37.22 8.77 -23.24
N VAL A 251 38.48 8.62 -22.79
CA VAL A 251 38.85 8.23 -21.42
C VAL A 251 39.88 9.23 -20.91
N TYR A 252 39.57 9.90 -19.81
CA TYR A 252 40.48 10.81 -19.13
C TYR A 252 40.92 10.19 -17.80
N ILE A 253 42.22 10.11 -17.58
CA ILE A 253 42.81 9.74 -16.29
C ILE A 253 43.62 10.95 -15.84
N ASP A 254 43.22 11.55 -14.72
CA ASP A 254 43.78 12.81 -14.25
C ASP A 254 45.22 12.65 -13.76
N ASN A 255 45.45 11.68 -12.86
CA ASN A 255 46.76 11.38 -12.29
C ASN A 255 46.78 9.99 -11.64
N ALA A 256 47.98 9.51 -11.28
CA ALA A 256 48.13 8.36 -10.40
C ALA A 256 47.63 8.68 -8.97
N PRO A 257 47.27 7.66 -8.14
CA PRO A 257 46.81 7.86 -6.77
C PRO A 257 47.79 8.65 -5.89
N VAL A 258 47.25 9.48 -4.99
CA VAL A 258 48.00 10.31 -4.03
C VAL A 258 47.89 9.72 -2.63
N ALA A 259 49.01 9.68 -1.89
CA ALA A 259 49.00 9.22 -0.50
C ALA A 259 48.27 10.23 0.40
N GLY A 260 47.25 9.78 1.12
CA GLY A 260 46.62 10.55 2.20
C GLY A 260 47.39 10.44 3.52
N THR A 261 46.81 10.99 4.60
CA THR A 261 47.33 10.84 5.96
C THR A 261 47.55 9.36 6.31
N ASN A 262 48.70 9.04 6.92
CA ASN A 262 49.11 7.68 7.33
C ASN A 262 49.27 6.65 6.21
N MET A 263 49.40 7.09 4.95
CA MET A 263 49.65 6.20 3.81
C MET A 263 51.03 6.48 3.19
N THR A 264 51.71 5.44 2.74
CA THR A 264 52.93 5.53 1.92
C THR A 264 52.69 4.74 0.65
N LEU A 265 52.78 5.39 -0.51
CA LEU A 265 52.68 4.74 -1.81
C LEU A 265 54.06 4.69 -2.45
N THR A 266 54.57 3.48 -2.73
CA THR A 266 55.93 3.26 -3.26
C THR A 266 55.97 3.15 -4.78
N ASN A 267 54.84 2.83 -5.41
CA ASN A 267 54.72 2.70 -6.85
C ASN A 267 53.30 3.09 -7.27
N THR A 268 53.15 4.25 -7.94
CA THR A 268 51.83 4.77 -8.33
C THR A 268 51.78 4.93 -9.84
N HIS A 269 50.73 4.37 -10.44
CA HIS A 269 50.47 4.44 -11.86
C HIS A 269 49.07 4.98 -12.09
N ALA A 270 48.92 5.86 -13.09
CA ALA A 270 47.62 6.26 -13.60
C ALA A 270 46.93 5.08 -14.32
N LEU A 271 47.71 4.24 -14.98
CA LEU A 271 47.28 3.00 -15.63
C LEU A 271 48.30 1.88 -15.34
N TRP A 272 47.86 0.75 -14.81
CA TRP A 272 48.70 -0.41 -14.51
C TRP A 272 48.16 -1.66 -15.20
N VAL A 273 49.03 -2.38 -15.92
CA VAL A 273 48.73 -3.66 -16.57
C VAL A 273 49.66 -4.71 -15.98
N GLU A 274 49.08 -5.67 -15.26
CA GLU A 274 49.85 -6.71 -14.53
C GLU A 274 50.51 -7.72 -15.48
N ASN A 275 49.81 -8.11 -16.55
CA ASN A 275 50.29 -9.06 -17.54
C ASN A 275 49.58 -8.82 -18.89
N GLY A 276 50.21 -9.25 -19.99
CA GLY A 276 49.72 -9.10 -21.37
C GLY A 276 50.35 -7.92 -22.11
N SER A 277 50.09 -7.85 -23.41
CA SER A 277 50.57 -6.76 -24.28
C SER A 277 49.57 -5.62 -24.35
N VAL A 278 50.06 -4.38 -24.37
CA VAL A 278 49.27 -3.20 -24.74
C VAL A 278 49.45 -2.96 -26.24
N TYR A 279 48.39 -3.09 -27.02
CA TYR A 279 48.40 -2.82 -28.46
C TYR A 279 47.92 -1.39 -28.74
N ILE A 280 48.71 -0.63 -29.52
CA ILE A 280 48.39 0.74 -29.94
C ILE A 280 48.58 0.78 -31.47
N ASP A 281 47.48 0.96 -32.20
CA ASP A 281 47.42 0.76 -33.66
C ASP A 281 48.03 1.92 -34.48
N SER A 282 47.92 3.17 -33.99
CA SER A 282 48.36 4.38 -34.69
C SER A 282 49.41 5.18 -33.91
N ALA A 283 50.09 6.12 -34.60
CA ALA A 283 51.23 6.86 -34.06
C ALA A 283 50.88 7.68 -32.80
N ILE A 284 51.65 7.49 -31.73
CA ILE A 284 51.53 8.28 -30.52
C ILE A 284 52.21 9.63 -30.73
N SER A 285 51.44 10.69 -31.03
CA SER A 285 51.97 12.04 -31.13
C SER A 285 51.89 12.74 -29.76
N SER A 286 53.01 12.81 -29.04
CA SER A 286 53.15 13.68 -27.86
C SER A 286 53.39 15.12 -28.31
N THR A 287 52.66 16.09 -27.74
CA THR A 287 52.77 17.51 -28.12
C THR A 287 53.34 18.41 -27.00
N SER A 288 54.00 17.84 -25.96
CA SER A 288 54.79 18.62 -24.98
C SER A 288 55.90 17.81 -24.25
N ILE A 289 56.80 18.53 -23.59
CA ILE A 289 58.28 18.46 -23.70
C ILE A 289 59.08 17.88 -22.51
N SER A 290 58.84 16.66 -21.97
CA SER A 290 59.93 16.04 -21.15
C SER A 290 60.13 14.52 -21.04
N THR A 291 59.24 13.60 -21.42
CA THR A 291 59.62 12.17 -21.56
C THR A 291 58.59 11.39 -22.38
N GLY A 292 59.07 10.51 -23.25
CA GLY A 292 58.34 9.90 -24.38
C GLY A 292 57.04 9.16 -24.06
N SER A 293 56.27 8.90 -25.13
CA SER A 293 54.94 8.27 -25.12
C SER A 293 54.89 6.83 -24.61
N LEU A 294 56.05 6.17 -24.45
CA LEU A 294 56.20 4.86 -23.82
C LEU A 294 57.67 4.70 -23.38
N ILE A 295 57.97 4.63 -22.07
CA ILE A 295 59.31 4.23 -21.59
C ILE A 295 59.34 2.69 -21.56
N CYS A 296 59.80 2.06 -22.63
CA CYS A 296 60.16 0.65 -22.60
C CYS A 296 61.58 0.54 -22.02
N MET A 297 61.71 0.25 -20.73
CA MET A 297 63.01 -0.16 -20.17
C MET A 297 63.19 -1.65 -20.47
N GLU A 298 63.80 -1.96 -21.60
CA GLU A 298 64.33 -3.30 -21.85
C GLU A 298 65.59 -3.47 -21.00
N TYR A 299 65.59 -4.42 -20.07
CA TYR A 299 66.75 -4.70 -19.21
C TYR A 299 67.81 -5.41 -20.06
N TYR A 300 68.73 -4.65 -20.65
CA TYR A 300 69.94 -5.24 -21.23
C TYR A 300 70.83 -5.76 -20.10
N ASP A 301 70.92 -7.09 -19.94
CA ASP A 301 71.98 -7.72 -19.14
C ASP A 301 73.30 -7.50 -19.87
N SER A 302 74.11 -6.56 -19.36
CA SER A 302 75.45 -6.26 -19.84
C SER A 302 76.46 -7.33 -19.40
N ARG A 303 76.22 -8.58 -19.83
CA ARG A 303 77.19 -9.67 -19.76
C ARG A 303 77.43 -10.26 -21.14
N TRP A 304 78.15 -9.50 -21.94
CA TRP A 304 79.01 -10.06 -22.98
C TRP A 304 80.41 -9.49 -22.77
N TYR A 305 81.34 -10.42 -22.48
CA TYR A 305 82.76 -10.22 -22.22
C TYR A 305 83.50 -9.56 -23.38
#